data_AF-A0A377DY73-F1
#
_entry.id   AF-A0A377DY73-F1
#
_cell.length_a   1.000
_cell.length_b   1.000
_cell.length_c   1.000
_cell.angle_alpha   90.00
_cell.angle_beta   90.00
_cell.angle_gamma   90.00
#
_symmetry.space_group_name_H-M   'P 1'
#
loop_
_entity.id
_entity.type
_entity.pdbx_description
1 polymer ?
#
loop_
_entity_poly.entity_id
_entity_poly.type
_entity_poly.pdbx_seq_one_letter_code
_entity_poly.pdbx_strand_id
1 'polypeptide(L)' 'MGEAAKAAGIDRVLSVGKQSHAISTASGVGEHFADKTALITRLKLLIAEQQVITILVKGSRSAAMEEVVRALQENGTC' A
#
# COMPACT_ATOMS: atom_id res chain seq x y z
N MET A 1 8.94 11.88 -0.26
CA MET A 1 7.56 11.33 -0.15
C MET A 1 7.34 10.53 1.12
N GLY A 2 8.26 9.65 1.55
CA GLY A 2 8.11 8.90 2.81
C GLY A 2 8.02 9.80 4.05
N GLU A 3 8.82 10.86 4.14
CA GLU A 3 8.78 11.82 5.25
C GLU A 3 7.45 12.57 5.34
N ALA A 4 6.81 12.87 4.19
CA ALA A 4 5.51 13.50 4.15
C ALA A 4 4.40 12.57 4.70
N ALA A 5 4.52 11.26 4.49
CA ALA A 5 3.60 10.29 5.06
C ALA A 5 3.68 10.25 6.60
N LYS A 6 4.90 10.33 7.14
CA LYS A 6 5.12 10.43 8.58
C LYS A 6 4.54 11.72 9.16
N ALA A 7 4.77 12.86 8.50
CA ALA A 7 4.25 14.15 8.92
C ALA A 7 2.72 14.25 8.82
N ALA A 8 2.10 13.51 7.91
CA ALA A 8 0.65 13.46 7.73
C ALA A 8 -0.07 12.51 8.69
N GLY A 9 0.64 11.83 9.60
CA GLY A 9 0.04 10.89 10.55
C GLY A 9 -0.50 9.62 9.90
N ILE A 10 0.08 9.20 8.78
CA ILE A 10 -0.31 7.96 8.10
C ILE A 10 0.11 6.77 8.96
N ASP A 11 -0.83 5.87 9.25
CA ASP A 11 -0.58 4.70 10.12
C ASP A 11 0.42 3.71 9.51
N ARG A 12 0.33 3.47 8.18
CA ARG A 12 1.22 2.55 7.45
C ARG A 12 1.47 2.98 6.01
N VAL A 13 2.67 2.72 5.51
CA VAL A 13 3.07 2.98 4.12
C VAL A 13 3.51 1.69 3.43
N LEU A 14 2.64 1.10 2.62
CA LEU A 14 2.97 -0.09 1.83
C LEU A 14 3.58 0.34 0.48
N SER A 15 4.76 -0.18 0.13
CA SER A 15 5.40 0.10 -1.16
C SER A 15 5.84 -1.17 -1.89
N VAL A 16 5.87 -1.13 -3.23
CA VAL A 16 6.24 -2.26 -4.07
C VAL A 16 7.17 -1.82 -5.22
N GLY A 17 8.22 -2.60 -5.48
CA GLY A 17 9.14 -2.41 -6.62
C GLY A 17 10.48 -1.71 -6.30
N LYS A 18 11.46 -1.87 -7.18
CA LYS A 18 12.89 -1.55 -6.92
C LYS A 18 13.20 -0.10 -6.51
N GLN A 19 12.39 0.89 -6.91
CA GLN A 19 12.63 2.31 -6.61
C GLN A 19 11.81 2.85 -5.42
N SER A 20 10.86 2.08 -4.89
CA SER A 20 9.93 2.56 -3.86
C SER A 20 10.36 2.22 -2.42
N HIS A 21 11.44 1.44 -2.26
CA HIS A 21 12.04 1.12 -0.96
C HIS A 21 12.40 2.36 -0.13
N ALA A 22 12.90 3.42 -0.77
CA ALA A 22 13.25 4.67 -0.09
C ALA A 22 12.05 5.35 0.59
N ILE A 23 10.82 5.13 0.08
CA ILE A 23 9.60 5.72 0.64
C ILE A 23 9.20 5.00 1.93
N SER A 24 9.23 3.67 1.96
CA SER A 24 8.93 2.89 3.16
C SER A 24 9.95 3.20 4.27
N THR A 25 11.25 3.20 3.94
CA THR A 25 12.31 3.51 4.91
C THR A 25 12.18 4.93 5.48
N ALA A 26 11.89 5.93 4.65
CA ALA A 26 11.79 7.32 5.10
C ALA A 26 10.50 7.62 5.91
N SER A 27 9.48 6.76 5.82
CA SER A 27 8.23 6.95 6.59
C SER A 27 8.32 6.50 8.05
N GLY A 28 9.24 5.58 8.39
CA GLY A 28 9.34 5.00 9.74
C GLY A 28 8.21 4.03 10.12
N VAL A 29 7.14 3.94 9.31
CA VAL A 29 5.99 3.04 9.45
C VAL A 29 5.72 2.27 8.15
N GLY A 30 6.75 2.13 7.33
CA GLY A 30 6.63 1.61 5.98
C GLY A 30 6.99 0.13 5.86
N GLU A 31 6.20 -0.62 5.11
CA GLU A 31 6.47 -2.01 4.71
C GLU A 31 6.79 -2.02 3.21
N HIS A 32 7.87 -2.69 2.80
CA HIS A 32 8.25 -2.82 1.39
C HIS A 32 8.07 -4.26 0.91
N PHE A 33 7.50 -4.43 -0.28
CA PHE A 33 7.21 -5.73 -0.90
C PHE A 33 7.96 -5.88 -2.22
N ALA A 34 8.45 -7.09 -2.47
CA ALA A 34 9.17 -7.44 -3.70
C ALA A 34 8.25 -7.42 -4.93
N ASP A 35 6.99 -7.81 -4.76
CA ASP A 35 5.99 -7.91 -5.81
C ASP A 35 4.59 -7.49 -5.32
N LYS A 36 3.67 -7.29 -6.28
CA LYS A 36 2.31 -6.81 -5.99
C LYS A 36 1.47 -7.88 -5.28
N THR A 37 1.74 -9.16 -5.50
CA THR A 37 0.98 -10.27 -4.90
C THR A 37 1.20 -10.31 -3.38
N ALA A 38 2.45 -10.13 -2.94
CA ALA A 38 2.80 -10.01 -1.54
C ALA A 38 2.15 -8.78 -0.89
N LEU A 39 2.17 -7.64 -1.59
CA LEU A 39 1.49 -6.41 -1.14
C LEU A 39 -0.02 -6.63 -0.99
N ILE A 40 -0.67 -7.22 -1.98
CA ILE A 40 -2.12 -7.47 -1.98
C ILE A 40 -2.48 -8.39 -0.80
N THR A 41 -1.72 -9.47 -0.59
CA THR A 41 -1.96 -10.40 0.52
C THR A 41 -1.90 -9.69 1.87
N ARG A 42 -0.87 -8.86 2.10
CA ARG A 42 -0.76 -8.08 3.33
C ARG A 42 -1.91 -7.09 3.48
N LEU A 43 -2.27 -6.41 2.40
CA LEU A 43 -3.34 -5.42 2.40
C LEU A 43 -4.70 -6.05 2.74
N LYS A 44 -4.98 -7.26 2.23
CA LYS A 44 -6.19 -8.04 2.58
C LYS A 44 -6.25 -8.35 4.07
N LEU A 45 -5.13 -8.74 4.69
CA LEU A 45 -5.06 -8.98 6.14
C LEU A 45 -5.36 -7.69 6.92
N LEU A 46 -4.81 -6.55 6.50
CA LEU A 46 -5.04 -5.28 7.17
C LEU A 46 -6.51 -4.83 7.10
N ILE A 47 -7.17 -5.05 5.97
CA ILE A 47 -8.62 -4.78 5.83
C ILE A 47 -9.42 -5.69 6.76
N ALA A 48 -9.05 -6.96 6.90
CA ALA A 48 -9.73 -7.88 7.80
C ALA A 48 -9.50 -7.54 9.28
N GLU A 49 -8.32 -7.00 9.63
CA GLU A 49 -7.97 -6.61 11.00
C GLU A 49 -8.57 -5.24 11.42
N GLN A 50 -8.79 -4.31 10.48
CA GLN A 50 -9.34 -2.98 10.77
C GLN A 50 -10.77 -2.83 10.23
N GLN A 51 -11.74 -2.65 11.12
CA GLN A 51 -13.14 -2.41 10.75
C GLN A 51 -13.36 -1.14 9.92
N VAL A 52 -12.52 -0.12 10.12
CA VAL A 52 -12.56 1.14 9.36
C VAL A 52 -11.14 1.44 8.90
N ILE A 53 -10.93 1.43 7.58
CA ILE A 53 -9.64 1.70 6.95
C ILE A 53 -9.84 2.61 5.74
N THR A 54 -8.96 3.61 5.59
CA THR A 54 -8.89 4.45 4.39
C THR A 54 -7.63 4.11 3.63
N ILE A 55 -7.77 3.72 2.36
CA ILE A 55 -6.66 3.27 1.53
C ILE A 55 -6.48 4.24 0.37
N LEU A 56 -5.28 4.81 0.25
CA LEU A 56 -4.87 5.61 -0.91
C LEU A 56 -3.85 4.82 -1.71
N VAL A 57 -4.21 4.41 -2.93
CA VAL A 57 -3.31 3.74 -3.86
C VAL A 57 -2.73 4.78 -4.82
N LYS A 58 -1.40 4.85 -4.91
CA LYS A 58 -0.69 5.75 -5.83
C LYS A 58 0.46 5.02 -6.53
N GLY A 59 0.57 5.19 -7.84
CA GLY A 59 1.76 4.80 -8.62
C GLY A 59 1.92 5.62 -9.88
N SER A 60 3.06 5.47 -10.56
CA SER A 60 3.23 6.00 -11.91
C SER A 60 2.33 5.26 -12.90
N ARG A 61 2.04 5.86 -14.07
CA ARG A 61 1.27 5.20 -15.13
C ARG A 61 1.90 3.85 -15.57
N SER A 62 3.22 3.71 -15.44
CA SER A 62 3.95 2.47 -15.72
C SER A 62 3.94 1.44 -14.58
N ALA A 63 3.51 1.82 -13.37
CA ALA A 63 3.48 0.92 -12.22
C ALA A 63 2.24 0.00 -12.21
N ALA A 64 1.27 0.24 -13.09
CA ALA A 64 0.03 -0.53 -13.22
C ALA A 64 -0.66 -0.76 -11.85
N MET A 65 -0.82 0.31 -11.04
CA MET A 65 -1.40 0.22 -9.70
C MET A 65 -2.92 -0.03 -9.70
N GLU A 66 -3.56 0.09 -10.86
CA GLU A 66 -4.93 -0.34 -11.10
C GLU A 66 -5.13 -1.84 -10.83
N GLU A 67 -4.10 -2.68 -11.00
CA GLU A 67 -4.15 -4.10 -10.63
C GLU A 67 -4.36 -4.30 -9.13
N VAL A 68 -3.74 -3.46 -8.29
CA VAL A 68 -3.93 -3.50 -6.84
C VAL A 68 -5.35 -3.06 -6.50
N VAL A 69 -5.87 -2.00 -7.13
CA VAL A 69 -7.25 -1.53 -6.90
C VAL A 69 -8.27 -2.62 -7.28
N ARG A 70 -8.10 -3.28 -8.43
CA ARG A 70 -8.99 -4.37 -8.87
C ARG A 70 -8.99 -5.53 -7.89
N ALA A 71 -7.82 -5.96 -7.43
CA ALA A 71 -7.70 -7.05 -6.46
C ALA A 71 -8.34 -6.74 -5.08
N LEU A 72 -8.53 -5.46 -4.76
CA LEU A 72 -9.26 -5.02 -3.56
C LEU A 72 -10.77 -4.95 -3.80
N GLN A 73 -11.20 -4.50 -4.98
CA GLN A 73 -12.61 -4.42 -5.35
C GLN A 73 -13.26 -5.80 -5.51
N GLU A 74 -12.51 -6.81 -5.97
CA GLU A 74 -12.99 -8.20 -6.07
C GLU A 74 -13.30 -8.86 -4.71
N ASN A 75 -12.84 -8.29 -3.59
CA ASN A 75 -13.23 -8.74 -2.26
C ASN A 75 -14.44 -7.97 -1.68
N GLY A 76 -14.91 -6.92 -2.35
CA GLY A 76 -16.01 -6.06 -1.89
C GLY A 76 -17.39 -6.52 -2.32
N THR A 77 -17.55 -7.79 -2.73
CA THR A 77 -18.85 -8.38 -3.02
C THR A 77 -19.41 -9.05 -1.77
N CYS A 78 -20.25 -8.32 -1.04
CA CYS A 78 -21.52 -8.74 -0.44
C CYS A 78 -22.10 -7.58 0.39
#